data_AF-A0A011SSF0-F1
#
_entry.id   AF-A0A011SSF0-F1
#
_cell.length_a   1.000
_cell.length_b   1.000
_cell.length_c   1.000
_cell.angle_alpha   90.00
_cell.angle_beta   90.00
_cell.angle_gamma   90.00
#
_symmetry.space_group_name_H-M   'P 1'
#
loop_
_entity.id
_entity.type
_entity.pdbx_description
1 polymer ?
#
loop_
_entity_poly.entity_id
_entity_poly.type
_entity_poly.pdbx_seq_one_letter_code
_entity_poly.pdbx_strand_id
1 'polypeptide(L)'
;MNDRITRDNLFRAPKSRADTKADLTDQTARAIVDAEVEGREAKTARLRQARLEMEARSAQEPSPAKPQRSNTPAPTRTRRSR
;
A
#
# COMPACT_ATOMS: atom_id res chain seq x y z
N MET A 1 -20.07 45.84 -19.34
CA MET A 1 -19.60 45.19 -18.10
C MET A 1 -18.72 46.17 -17.35
N ASN A 2 -19.23 46.75 -16.26
CA ASN A 2 -18.42 47.61 -15.39
C ASN A 2 -17.83 46.72 -14.30
N ASP A 3 -16.58 46.31 -14.48
CA ASP A 3 -15.88 45.53 -13.46
C ASP A 3 -15.43 46.49 -12.35
N ARG A 4 -16.05 46.41 -11.17
CA ARG A 4 -15.74 47.28 -10.04
C ARG A 4 -14.38 46.89 -9.49
N ILE A 5 -13.38 47.75 -9.66
CA ILE A 5 -12.05 47.58 -9.08
C ILE A 5 -12.18 47.67 -7.56
N THR A 6 -12.02 46.54 -6.87
CA THR A 6 -11.93 46.45 -5.41
C THR A 6 -10.47 46.33 -4.97
N ARG A 7 -10.19 46.50 -3.67
CA ARG A 7 -8.84 46.35 -3.09
C ARG A 7 -8.19 45.01 -3.49
N ASP A 8 -9.01 43.97 -3.65
CA ASP A 8 -8.59 42.61 -3.92
C ASP A 8 -8.29 42.33 -5.39
N ASN A 9 -8.84 43.12 -6.32
CA ASN A 9 -8.66 42.96 -7.77
C ASN A 9 -7.86 44.12 -8.41
N LEU A 10 -7.34 45.03 -7.58
CA LEU A 10 -6.53 46.16 -8.01
C LEU A 10 -5.22 45.71 -8.69
N PHE A 11 -4.68 44.57 -8.23
CA PHE A 11 -3.49 43.97 -8.83
C PHE A 11 -3.87 42.68 -9.53
N ARG A 12 -3.28 42.46 -10.70
CA ARG A 12 -3.41 41.19 -11.41
C ARG A 12 -2.87 40.07 -10.52
N ALA A 13 -3.73 39.12 -10.15
CA ALA A 13 -3.29 37.93 -9.45
C ALA A 13 -2.15 37.26 -10.23
N PRO A 14 -1.05 36.86 -9.57
CA PRO A 14 0.01 36.14 -10.25
C PRO A 14 -0.59 34.87 -10.85
N LYS A 15 -0.38 34.67 -12.16
CA LYS A 15 -0.76 33.41 -12.81
C LYS A 15 -0.06 32.28 -12.04
N SER A 16 -0.77 31.16 -11.80
CA SER A 16 -0.11 29.99 -11.24
C SER A 16 1.13 29.69 -12.08
N ARG A 17 2.24 29.40 -11.42
CA ARG A 17 3.46 29.03 -12.14
C ARG A 17 3.12 27.84 -13.02
N ALA A 18 3.50 27.92 -14.29
CA ALA A 18 3.43 26.76 -15.16
C ALA A 18 4.47 25.76 -14.64
N ASP A 19 4.03 24.55 -14.33
CA ASP A 19 4.92 23.49 -13.85
C ASP A 19 6.01 23.24 -14.89
N THR A 20 7.25 23.20 -14.43
CA THR A 20 8.37 22.85 -15.30
C THR A 20 8.35 21.35 -15.59
N LYS A 21 9.11 20.92 -16.61
CA LYS A 21 9.27 19.48 -16.89
C LYS A 21 9.85 18.71 -15.70
N ALA A 22 10.66 19.37 -14.87
CA ALA A 22 11.21 18.80 -13.65
C ALA A 22 10.11 18.57 -12.61
N ASP A 23 9.25 19.57 -12.37
CA ASP A 23 8.15 19.47 -11.41
C ASP A 23 7.17 18.33 -11.76
N LEU A 24 6.86 18.17 -13.06
CA LEU A 24 6.01 17.08 -13.54
C LEU A 24 6.64 15.70 -13.26
N THR A 25 7.95 15.58 -13.48
CA THR A 25 8.67 14.32 -13.25
C THR A 25 8.70 13.98 -11.76
N ASP A 26 8.98 14.97 -10.91
CA ASP A 26 8.99 14.82 -9.46
C ASP A 26 7.61 14.43 -8.92
N GLN A 27 6.54 15.07 -9.41
CA GLN A 27 5.18 14.73 -9.05
C GLN A 27 4.82 13.30 -9.47
N THR A 28 5.20 12.91 -10.69
CA THR A 28 4.94 11.56 -11.21
C THR A 28 5.68 10.50 -10.38
N ALA A 29 6.95 10.76 -10.03
CA ALA A 29 7.73 9.85 -9.21
C ALA A 29 7.12 9.65 -7.82
N ARG A 30 6.66 10.73 -7.17
CA ARG A 30 5.95 10.65 -5.89
C ARG A 30 4.65 9.86 -6.00
N ALA A 31 3.84 10.16 -7.02
CA ALA A 31 2.58 9.47 -7.23
C ALA A 31 2.74 7.95 -7.42
N ILE A 32 3.81 7.51 -8.10
CA ILE A 32 4.12 6.08 -8.26
C ILE A 32 4.43 5.44 -6.90
N VAL A 33 5.27 6.09 -6.09
CA VAL A 33 5.64 5.57 -4.76
C VAL A 33 4.42 5.48 -3.86
N ASP A 34 3.58 6.51 -3.84
CA ASP A 34 2.37 6.55 -3.03
C ASP A 34 1.39 5.43 -3.43
N ALA A 35 1.15 5.24 -4.73
CA ALA A 35 0.29 4.16 -5.23
C ALA A 35 0.81 2.76 -4.85
N GLU A 36 2.13 2.55 -4.87
CA GLU A 36 2.72 1.29 -4.41
C GLU A 36 2.52 1.06 -2.91
N VAL A 37 2.70 2.11 -2.09
CA VAL A 37 2.50 2.05 -0.64
C VAL A 37 1.05 1.71 -0.33
N GLU A 38 0.09 2.42 -0.93
CA GLU A 38 -1.34 2.14 -0.79
C GLU A 38 -1.68 0.70 -1.17
N GLY A 39 -1.12 0.18 -2.26
CA GLY A 39 -1.32 -1.22 -2.68
C GLY A 39 -0.79 -2.23 -1.64
N ARG A 40 0.38 -1.97 -1.06
CA ARG A 40 0.97 -2.81 0.00
C ARG A 40 0.14 -2.76 1.28
N GLU A 41 -0.33 -1.59 1.66
CA GLU A 41 -1.18 -1.38 2.84
C GLU A 41 -2.53 -2.06 2.68
N ALA A 42 -3.20 -1.88 1.53
CA ALA A 42 -4.49 -2.51 1.23
C ALA A 42 -4.39 -4.05 1.28
N LYS A 43 -3.33 -4.63 0.69
CA LYS A 43 -3.06 -6.06 0.79
C LYS A 43 -2.89 -6.51 2.26
N THR A 44 -2.12 -5.74 3.02
CA THR A 44 -1.84 -6.06 4.43
C THR A 44 -3.10 -5.96 5.29
N ALA A 45 -3.93 -4.93 5.07
CA ALA A 45 -5.22 -4.78 5.73
C ALA A 45 -6.14 -5.97 5.44
N ARG A 46 -6.26 -6.37 4.17
CA ARG A 46 -7.03 -7.56 3.76
C ARG A 46 -6.55 -8.84 4.43
N LEU A 47 -5.24 -9.08 4.46
CA LEU A 47 -4.68 -10.27 5.11
C LEU A 47 -4.88 -10.25 6.63
N ARG A 48 -4.78 -9.07 7.25
CA ARG A 48 -5.01 -8.90 8.68
C ARG A 48 -6.47 -9.20 9.03
N GLN A 49 -7.42 -8.71 8.24
CA GLN A 49 -8.85 -9.03 8.40
C GLN A 49 -9.10 -10.53 8.25
N ALA A 50 -8.57 -11.16 7.21
CA ALA A 50 -8.73 -12.61 7.01
C ALA A 50 -8.16 -13.42 8.17
N ARG A 51 -7.01 -13.02 8.75
CA ARG A 51 -6.45 -13.68 9.94
C ARG A 51 -7.38 -13.54 11.15
N LEU A 52 -7.92 -12.35 11.39
CA LEU A 52 -8.84 -12.11 12.50
C LEU A 52 -10.13 -12.92 12.38
N GLU A 53 -10.68 -13.06 11.17
CA GLU A 53 -11.83 -13.93 10.92
C GLU A 53 -11.51 -15.41 11.14
N MET A 54 -10.33 -15.87 10.72
CA MET A 54 -9.87 -17.24 10.96
C MET A 54 -9.66 -17.52 12.44
N GLU A 55 -9.09 -16.58 13.19
CA GLU A 55 -8.91 -16.67 14.64
C GLU A 55 -10.25 -16.72 15.36
N ALA A 56 -11.22 -15.88 14.96
CA ALA A 56 -12.57 -15.90 15.52
C ALA A 56 -13.28 -17.24 15.29
N ARG A 57 -13.17 -17.82 14.09
CA ARG A 57 -13.71 -19.16 13.78
C ARG A 57 -13.00 -20.25 14.58
N SER A 58 -11.68 -20.19 14.68
CA SER A 58 -10.88 -21.18 15.42
C SER A 58 -11.10 -21.12 16.92
N ALA A 59 -11.46 -19.95 17.48
CA ALA A 59 -11.82 -19.80 18.88
C ALA A 59 -13.21 -20.35 19.21
N GLN A 60 -14.11 -20.46 18.23
CA GLN A 60 -15.45 -21.02 18.39
C GLN A 60 -15.52 -22.54 18.19
N GLU A 61 -14.64 -23.12 17.36
CA GLU A 61 -14.58 -24.57 17.18
C GLU A 61 -13.64 -25.22 18.21
N PRO A 62 -14.10 -26.15 19.07
CA PRO A 62 -13.20 -26.95 19.90
C PRO A 62 -12.31 -27.79 18.96
N SER A 63 -11.01 -27.52 18.99
CA SER A 63 -10.02 -28.18 18.14
C SER A 63 -10.16 -29.72 18.23
N PRO A 64 -10.36 -30.44 17.12
CA PRO A 64 -10.11 -31.87 17.14
C PRO A 64 -8.62 -32.10 17.41
N ALA A 65 -8.30 -32.91 18.41
CA ALA A 65 -6.94 -33.23 18.80
C ALA A 65 -6.15 -33.75 17.58
N LYS A 66 -5.07 -33.05 17.21
CA LYS A 66 -4.22 -33.43 16.09
C LYS A 66 -3.34 -34.63 16.50
N PRO A 67 -3.24 -35.71 15.70
CA PRO A 67 -2.26 -36.76 15.95
C PRO A 67 -0.85 -36.17 15.80
N GLN A 68 0.03 -36.47 16.78
CA GLN A 68 1.41 -36.02 16.76
C GLN A 68 2.12 -36.57 15.53
N ARG A 69 2.69 -35.67 14.72
CA ARG A 69 3.57 -36.05 13.61
C ARG A 69 4.94 -36.38 14.19
N SER A 70 5.40 -37.60 13.95
CA SER A 70 6.77 -38.02 14.25
C SER A 70 7.75 -37.19 13.40
N ASN A 71 8.72 -36.58 14.08
CA ASN A 71 9.84 -35.88 13.44
C ASN A 71 10.77 -36.91 12.80
N THR A 72 10.49 -37.35 11.58
CA THR A 72 11.50 -37.99 10.74
C THR A 72 12.10 -36.93 9.82
N PRO A 73 13.38 -36.57 9.99
CA PRO A 73 14.01 -35.55 9.15
C PRO A 73 14.07 -36.06 7.70
N ALA A 74 13.57 -35.25 6.77
CA ALA A 74 13.63 -35.54 5.34
C ALA A 74 15.09 -35.55 4.84
N PRO A 75 15.48 -36.46 3.94
CA PRO A 75 16.85 -36.53 3.46
C PRO A 75 17.19 -35.30 2.62
N THR A 76 18.24 -34.59 3.04
CA THR A 76 18.80 -33.42 2.35
C THR A 76 19.26 -33.81 0.94
N ARG A 77 18.61 -33.26 -0.10
CA ARG A 77 19.09 -33.36 -1.49
C ARG A 77 20.40 -32.59 -1.62
N THR A 78 21.52 -33.30 -1.69
CA THR A 78 22.82 -32.73 -2.03
C THR A 78 22.76 -32.20 -3.46
N ARG A 79 22.93 -30.87 -3.64
CA ARG A 79 23.12 -30.28 -4.96
C ARG A 79 24.52 -30.66 -5.44
N ARG A 80 24.60 -31.61 -6.35
CA ARG A 80 25.83 -31.96 -7.06
C ARG A 80 26.25 -30.77 -7.92
N SER A 81 27.33 -30.10 -7.55
CA SER A 81 27.97 -29.07 -8.36
C SER A 81 28.56 -29.69 -9.62
N ARG A 82 28.31 -29.06 -10.77
CA ARG A 82 29.03 -29.26 -12.03
C ARG A 82 29.46 -27.90 -12.52
#